data_AF-A0A212CT14-F1
#
_entry.id   AF-A0A212CT14-F1
#
_cell.length_a   1.000
_cell.length_b   1.000
_cell.length_c   1.000
_cell.angle_alpha   90.00
_cell.angle_beta   90.00
_cell.angle_gamma   90.00
#
_symmetry.space_group_name_H-M   'P 1'
#
loop_
_entity.id
_entity.type
_entity.pdbx_description
1 polymer ?
#
loop_
_entity_poly.entity_id
_entity_poly.type
_entity_poly.pdbx_seq_one_letter_code
_entity_poly.pdbx_strand_id
1 'polypeptide(L)'
;MEARLQQIHSAPEESLRAWVAAAWQAQEGRVSSLVSWDRFSSLQQAQDLVSCLGGSILSGVCRRLAVDFRHCRGGLPDLVVWSSQSHHVKPFCLNKTLITPQLPSQLVEVKGPHDRLSQKQMIWLDELRRLGADVEVCHVAAVGARSRGPD
;
A
#
# COMPACT_ATOMS: atom_id res chain seq x y z
N MET A 1 12.43 16.44 10.51
CA MET A 1 11.39 15.43 10.24
C MET A 1 10.09 16.07 9.75
N GLU A 2 9.43 16.92 10.56
CA GLU A 2 8.13 17.54 10.20
C GLU A 2 8.12 18.25 8.85
N ALA A 3 9.13 19.08 8.54
CA ALA A 3 9.20 19.78 7.25
C ALA A 3 9.17 18.81 6.05
N ARG A 4 9.88 17.68 6.15
CA ARG A 4 9.90 16.65 5.09
C ARG A 4 8.55 15.93 4.98
N LEU A 5 7.90 15.62 6.09
CA LEU A 5 6.57 14.99 6.09
C LEU A 5 5.53 15.93 5.47
N GLN A 6 5.60 17.23 5.76
CA GLN A 6 4.71 18.22 5.15
C GLN A 6 4.96 18.33 3.64
N GLN A 7 6.23 18.34 3.22
CA GLN A 7 6.58 18.31 1.79
C GLN A 7 6.03 17.07 1.09
N ILE A 8 6.11 15.88 1.70
CA ILE A 8 5.53 14.65 1.13
C ILE A 8 4.01 14.77 1.05
N HIS A 9 3.38 15.26 2.11
CA HIS A 9 1.93 15.34 2.21
C HIS A 9 1.31 16.14 1.06
N SER A 10 1.89 17.29 0.74
CA SER A 10 1.41 18.20 -0.31
C SER A 10 2.08 17.99 -1.67
N ALA A 11 2.90 16.94 -1.85
CA ALA A 11 3.65 16.74 -3.08
C ALA A 11 2.73 16.31 -4.24
N PRO A 12 2.89 16.90 -5.44
CA PRO A 12 2.31 16.33 -6.64
C PRO A 12 3.00 15.01 -7.00
N GLU A 13 2.33 14.18 -7.78
CA GLU A 13 2.81 12.85 -8.21
C GLU A 13 4.22 12.93 -8.84
N GLU A 14 4.46 13.93 -9.69
CA GLU A 14 5.76 14.15 -10.33
C GLU A 14 6.90 14.31 -9.30
N SER A 15 6.66 15.05 -8.23
CA SER A 15 7.65 15.24 -7.16
C SER A 15 7.91 13.93 -6.41
N LEU A 16 6.88 13.15 -6.12
CA LEU A 16 7.02 11.84 -5.49
C LEU A 16 7.87 10.90 -6.35
N ARG A 17 7.56 10.82 -7.65
CA ARG A 17 8.31 10.03 -8.64
C ARG A 17 9.77 10.47 -8.73
N ALA A 18 10.01 11.78 -8.79
CA ALA A 18 11.35 12.35 -8.87
C ALA A 18 12.18 12.04 -7.60
N TRP A 19 11.59 12.12 -6.41
CA TRP A 19 12.29 11.78 -5.17
C TRP A 19 12.63 10.30 -5.06
N VAL A 20 11.73 9.42 -5.48
CA VAL A 20 12.03 7.97 -5.55
C VAL A 20 13.18 7.71 -6.52
N ALA A 21 13.14 8.29 -7.72
CA ALA A 21 14.22 8.13 -8.70
C ALA A 21 15.58 8.64 -8.19
N ALA A 22 15.61 9.84 -7.60
CA ALA A 22 16.83 10.41 -7.05
C ALA A 22 17.43 9.53 -5.94
N ALA A 23 16.59 9.01 -5.03
CA ALA A 23 17.04 8.12 -3.98
C ALA A 23 17.53 6.76 -4.53
N TRP A 24 16.81 6.20 -5.51
CA TRP A 24 17.19 4.94 -6.17
C TRP A 24 18.55 5.08 -6.85
N GLN A 25 18.71 6.05 -7.75
CA GLN A 25 19.95 6.26 -8.50
C GLN A 25 21.17 6.52 -7.60
N ALA A 26 20.96 7.20 -6.48
CA ALA A 26 22.06 7.52 -5.56
C ALA A 26 22.47 6.35 -4.65
N GLN A 27 21.58 5.37 -4.41
CA GLN A 27 21.74 4.39 -3.34
C GLN A 27 21.57 2.92 -3.75
N GLU A 28 21.11 2.64 -4.97
CA GLU A 28 20.85 1.26 -5.43
C GLU A 28 22.03 0.32 -5.17
N GLY A 29 21.73 -0.87 -4.65
CA GLY A 29 22.73 -1.89 -4.29
C GLY A 29 23.38 -1.70 -2.92
N ARG A 30 23.20 -0.54 -2.25
CA ARG A 30 23.70 -0.35 -0.87
C ARG A 30 22.83 -1.11 0.13
N VAL A 31 23.48 -1.74 1.11
CA VAL A 31 22.78 -2.45 2.18
C VAL A 31 22.04 -1.46 3.08
N SER A 32 20.75 -1.70 3.30
CA SER A 32 19.89 -0.93 4.18
C SER A 32 18.93 -1.87 4.91
N SER A 33 18.69 -1.64 6.20
CA SER A 33 17.70 -2.40 6.96
C SER A 33 16.26 -2.05 6.61
N LEU A 34 16.03 -0.95 5.88
CA LEU A 34 14.70 -0.44 5.53
C LEU A 34 14.35 -0.62 4.06
N VAL A 35 15.35 -0.78 3.18
CA VAL A 35 15.15 -0.83 1.74
C VAL A 35 15.57 -2.19 1.22
N SER A 36 14.60 -2.92 0.66
CA SER A 36 14.81 -4.15 -0.10
C SER A 36 14.77 -3.80 -1.59
N TRP A 37 15.92 -3.80 -2.26
CA TRP A 37 16.06 -3.41 -3.67
C TRP A 37 15.35 -4.35 -4.64
N ASP A 38 15.12 -5.60 -4.22
CA ASP A 38 14.42 -6.66 -4.96
C ASP A 38 12.89 -6.65 -4.74
N ARG A 39 12.38 -5.75 -3.89
CA ARG A 39 10.93 -5.68 -3.59
C ARG A 39 10.11 -5.16 -4.77
N PHE A 40 10.71 -4.33 -5.61
CA PHE A 40 10.11 -3.86 -6.86
C PHE A 40 10.90 -4.43 -8.03
N SER A 41 10.22 -4.79 -9.11
CA SER A 41 10.85 -5.29 -10.33
C SER A 41 11.62 -4.19 -11.08
N SER A 42 11.28 -2.93 -10.85
CA SER A 42 11.92 -1.77 -11.48
C SER A 42 11.64 -0.48 -10.70
N LEU A 43 12.49 0.54 -10.92
CA LEU A 43 12.23 1.91 -10.46
C LEU A 43 10.86 2.41 -10.94
N GLN A 44 10.48 2.12 -12.18
CA GLN A 44 9.19 2.52 -12.75
C GLN A 44 8.02 1.97 -11.92
N GLN A 45 8.08 0.69 -11.52
CA GLN A 45 7.03 0.09 -10.67
C GLN A 45 6.90 0.81 -9.33
N ALA A 46 8.03 1.16 -8.70
CA ALA A 46 8.02 1.93 -7.45
C ALA A 46 7.44 3.35 -7.63
N GLN A 47 7.79 4.01 -8.75
CA GLN A 47 7.26 5.32 -9.10
C GLN A 47 5.75 5.30 -9.36
N ASP A 48 5.25 4.28 -10.06
CA ASP A 48 3.83 4.12 -10.34
C ASP A 48 3.05 3.90 -9.03
N LEU A 49 3.58 3.07 -8.12
CA LEU A 49 2.95 2.86 -6.82
C LEU A 49 2.87 4.14 -5.98
N VAL A 50 3.95 4.93 -5.87
CA VAL A 50 3.89 6.18 -5.08
C VAL A 50 2.98 7.23 -5.70
N SER A 51 2.83 7.21 -7.03
CA SER A 51 1.85 8.06 -7.74
C SER A 51 0.43 7.64 -7.35
N CYS A 52 0.16 6.33 -7.31
CA CYS A 52 -1.14 5.80 -6.93
C CYS A 52 -1.46 6.03 -5.44
N LEU A 53 -0.50 5.87 -4.53
CA LEU A 53 -0.72 6.10 -3.09
C LEU A 53 -0.86 7.58 -2.74
N GLY A 54 -0.23 8.46 -3.50
CA GLY A 54 -0.27 9.91 -3.27
C GLY A 54 0.43 10.38 -2.00
N GLY A 55 0.60 11.70 -1.89
CA GLY A 55 1.39 12.34 -0.84
C GLY A 55 0.81 12.16 0.57
N SER A 56 -0.52 12.23 0.71
CA SER A 56 -1.20 12.15 2.01
C SER A 56 -0.94 10.81 2.72
N ILE A 57 -1.19 9.69 2.03
CA ILE A 57 -1.01 8.34 2.57
C ILE A 57 0.46 8.10 2.87
N LEU A 58 1.36 8.41 1.93
CA LEU A 58 2.81 8.24 2.13
C LEU A 58 3.32 9.03 3.33
N SER A 59 2.91 10.29 3.48
CA SER A 59 3.31 11.12 4.62
C SER A 59 2.84 10.53 5.95
N GLY A 60 1.58 10.08 6.03
CA GLY A 60 1.04 9.45 7.24
C GLY A 60 1.76 8.16 7.62
N VAL A 61 2.02 7.28 6.64
CA VAL A 61 2.77 6.04 6.86
C VAL A 61 4.21 6.35 7.29
N CYS A 62 4.91 7.25 6.60
CA CYS A 62 6.27 7.67 6.96
C CYS A 62 6.32 8.28 8.36
N ARG A 63 5.34 9.12 8.73
CA ARG A 63 5.24 9.71 10.07
C ARG A 63 5.16 8.63 11.13
N ARG A 64 4.25 7.66 10.97
CA ARG A 64 4.04 6.58 11.94
C ARG A 64 5.29 5.71 12.10
N LEU A 65 5.93 5.36 10.99
CA LEU A 65 7.18 4.61 10.99
C LEU A 65 8.35 5.40 11.60
N ALA A 66 8.43 6.71 11.39
CA ALA A 66 9.49 7.56 11.93
C ALA A 66 9.35 7.83 13.43
N VAL A 67 8.11 7.95 13.94
CA VAL A 67 7.85 8.19 15.36
C VAL A 67 8.10 6.95 16.21
N ASP A 68 7.67 5.77 15.75
CA ASP A 68 7.86 4.53 16.50
C ASP A 68 8.01 3.30 15.57
N PHE A 69 9.17 3.21 14.94
CA PHE A 69 9.47 2.12 14.00
C PHE A 69 9.34 0.73 14.64
N ARG A 70 9.82 0.56 15.88
CA ARG A 70 9.87 -0.75 16.54
C ARG A 70 8.47 -1.34 16.71
N HIS A 71 7.50 -0.52 17.09
CA HIS A 71 6.13 -0.99 17.30
C HIS A 71 5.27 -0.92 16.03
N CYS A 72 5.59 -0.02 15.09
CA CYS A 72 4.80 0.19 13.88
C CYS A 72 5.26 -0.63 12.66
N ARG A 73 6.47 -1.20 12.64
CA ARG A 73 6.96 -1.98 11.48
C ARG A 73 6.16 -3.25 11.17
N GLY A 74 5.33 -3.72 12.10
CA GLY A 74 4.48 -4.91 11.92
C GLY A 74 3.00 -4.54 11.87
N GLY A 75 2.23 -5.33 11.12
CA GLY A 75 0.78 -5.17 10.97
C GLY A 75 0.33 -4.32 9.78
N LEU A 76 1.24 -3.89 8.91
CA LEU A 76 0.85 -3.38 7.59
C LEU A 76 0.14 -4.49 6.80
N PRO A 77 -0.82 -4.15 5.91
CA PRO A 77 -1.53 -5.12 5.09
C PRO A 77 -0.59 -5.94 4.21
N ASP A 78 -0.97 -7.20 3.95
CA ASP A 78 -0.17 -8.14 3.17
C ASP A 78 0.09 -7.68 1.73
N LEU A 79 -0.92 -7.05 1.10
CA LEU A 79 -0.90 -6.69 -0.30
C LEU A 79 -1.18 -5.20 -0.50
N VAL A 80 -0.58 -4.66 -1.55
CA VAL A 80 -1.04 -3.43 -2.21
C VAL A 80 -1.31 -3.76 -3.68
N VAL A 81 -2.49 -3.43 -4.16
CA VAL A 81 -2.92 -3.64 -5.54
C VAL A 81 -3.30 -2.30 -6.16
N TRP A 82 -2.90 -2.06 -7.40
CA TRP A 82 -3.19 -0.79 -8.08
C TRP A 82 -3.33 -0.98 -9.59
N SER A 83 -4.02 -0.03 -10.24
CA SER A 83 -4.11 0.05 -11.71
C SER A 83 -3.20 1.15 -12.22
N SER A 84 -2.32 0.83 -13.18
CA SER A 84 -1.55 1.84 -13.92
C SER A 84 -2.35 2.53 -15.02
N GLN A 85 -3.47 1.93 -15.44
CA GLN A 85 -4.35 2.54 -16.43
C GLN A 85 -5.30 3.50 -15.71
N SER A 86 -5.09 4.79 -15.97
CA SER A 86 -5.97 5.95 -15.82
C SER A 86 -6.88 5.98 -14.59
N HIS A 87 -6.94 7.14 -13.93
CA HIS A 87 -7.90 7.55 -12.89
C HIS A 87 -9.40 7.42 -13.27
N HIS A 88 -9.74 6.69 -14.35
CA HIS A 88 -11.05 6.38 -14.90
C HIS A 88 -11.47 4.92 -14.73
N VAL A 89 -10.58 4.04 -14.24
CA VAL A 89 -10.99 2.68 -13.86
C VAL A 89 -11.73 2.78 -12.54
N LYS A 90 -13.01 2.36 -12.54
CA LYS A 90 -13.82 2.30 -11.32
C LYS A 90 -13.02 1.59 -10.23
N PRO A 91 -12.99 2.11 -8.99
CA PRO A 91 -12.33 1.43 -7.88
C PRO A 91 -12.82 -0.01 -7.83
N PHE A 92 -11.89 -0.94 -7.56
CA PHE A 92 -12.10 -2.39 -7.60
C PHE A 92 -13.20 -2.88 -6.64
N CYS A 93 -13.78 -1.99 -5.84
CA CYS A 93 -14.99 -2.26 -5.09
C CYS A 93 -16.18 -2.54 -6.01
N LEU A 94 -16.60 -3.80 -6.07
CA LEU A 94 -18.01 -4.14 -6.29
C LEU A 94 -18.85 -3.23 -5.38
N ASN A 95 -19.65 -2.34 -5.98
CA ASN A 95 -20.80 -1.68 -5.35
C ASN A 95 -20.53 -0.46 -4.44
N LYS A 96 -19.47 0.33 -4.64
CA LYS A 96 -19.33 1.65 -3.97
C LYS A 96 -19.69 2.81 -4.91
N THR A 97 -20.91 3.32 -4.79
CA THR A 97 -21.30 4.64 -5.32
C THR A 97 -20.84 5.70 -4.32
N LEU A 98 -19.63 6.25 -4.48
CA LEU A 98 -19.16 7.35 -3.63
C LEU A 98 -18.63 8.52 -4.46
N ILE A 99 -18.88 9.72 -3.91
CA ILE A 99 -18.76 11.06 -4.50
C ILE A 99 -17.31 11.59 -4.50
N THR A 100 -16.36 10.85 -3.91
CA THR A 100 -14.95 11.26 -3.79
C THR A 100 -14.05 10.55 -4.80
N PRO A 101 -13.12 11.26 -5.47
CA PRO A 101 -12.10 10.62 -6.29
C PRO A 101 -11.25 9.71 -5.41
N GLN A 102 -11.32 8.40 -5.66
CA GLN A 102 -10.45 7.44 -4.99
C GLN A 102 -9.16 7.28 -5.79
N LEU A 103 -8.06 7.19 -5.05
CA LEU A 103 -6.77 6.83 -5.60
C LEU A 103 -6.81 5.39 -6.16
N PRO A 104 -6.10 5.08 -7.25
CA PRO A 104 -6.22 3.80 -7.96
C PRO A 104 -5.51 2.63 -7.26
N SER A 105 -5.30 2.71 -5.94
CA SER A 105 -4.64 1.69 -5.13
C SER A 105 -5.51 1.25 -3.95
N GLN A 106 -5.48 -0.05 -3.65
CA GLN A 106 -6.11 -0.66 -2.49
C GLN A 106 -5.07 -1.42 -1.66
N LEU A 107 -5.14 -1.30 -0.33
CA LEU A 107 -4.33 -2.09 0.59
C LEU A 107 -5.17 -3.22 1.18
N VAL A 108 -4.69 -4.46 1.05
CA VAL A 108 -5.48 -5.66 1.35
C VAL A 108 -4.75 -6.52 2.37
N GLU A 109 -5.44 -6.85 3.45
CA GLU A 109 -5.01 -7.85 4.43
C GLU A 109 -5.72 -9.18 4.10
N VAL A 110 -4.96 -10.26 3.94
CA VAL A 110 -5.50 -11.56 3.53
C VAL A 110 -5.63 -12.46 4.75
N LYS A 111 -6.82 -13.03 4.94
CA LYS A 111 -7.10 -13.95 6.04
C LYS A 111 -7.55 -15.30 5.51
N GLY A 112 -6.75 -16.33 5.82
CA GLY A 112 -7.08 -17.71 5.53
C GLY A 112 -8.20 -18.24 6.44
N PRO A 113 -8.63 -19.49 6.24
CA PRO A 113 -9.64 -20.12 7.09
C PRO A 113 -9.22 -20.08 8.55
N HIS A 114 -10.10 -19.57 9.42
CA HIS A 114 -9.90 -19.42 10.86
C HIS A 114 -8.84 -18.38 11.30
N ASP A 115 -8.19 -17.68 10.37
CA ASP A 115 -7.28 -16.57 10.71
C ASP A 115 -8.08 -15.30 11.07
N ARG A 116 -7.54 -14.52 12.01
CA ARG A 116 -8.15 -13.29 12.52
C ARG A 116 -7.15 -12.15 12.46
N LEU A 117 -7.68 -10.93 12.38
CA LEU A 117 -6.85 -9.72 12.49
C LEU A 117 -6.21 -9.65 13.87
N SER A 118 -4.90 -9.44 13.90
CA SER A 118 -4.21 -9.04 15.12
C SER A 118 -4.53 -7.59 15.48
N GLN A 119 -4.34 -7.20 16.74
CA GLN A 119 -4.54 -5.81 17.19
C GLN A 119 -3.70 -4.81 16.39
N LYS A 120 -2.45 -5.17 16.04
CA LYS A 120 -1.58 -4.31 15.22
C LYS A 120 -2.13 -4.09 13.82
N GLN A 121 -2.69 -5.14 13.21
CA GLN A 121 -3.33 -5.04 11.89
C GLN A 121 -4.59 -4.17 11.95
N MET A 122 -5.42 -4.34 12.96
CA MET A 122 -6.61 -3.49 13.15
C MET A 122 -6.24 -2.01 13.27
N ILE A 123 -5.19 -1.70 14.04
CA ILE A 123 -4.69 -0.33 14.21
C ILE A 123 -4.18 0.25 12.89
N TRP A 124 -3.44 -0.53 12.09
CA TRP A 124 -2.96 -0.08 10.78
C TRP A 124 -4.10 0.12 9.78
N LEU A 125 -5.07 -0.77 9.72
CA LEU A 125 -6.24 -0.63 8.85
C LEU A 125 -7.06 0.62 9.22
N ASP A 126 -7.25 0.89 10.50
CA ASP A 126 -7.90 2.13 10.96
C ASP A 126 -7.13 3.39 10.55
N GLU A 127 -5.81 3.39 10.76
CA GLU A 127 -4.96 4.53 10.40
C GLU A 127 -4.97 4.79 8.89
N LEU A 128 -4.82 3.74 8.07
CA LEU A 128 -4.83 3.85 6.62
C LEU A 128 -6.17 4.39 6.11
N ARG A 129 -7.30 3.97 6.70
CA ARG A 129 -8.63 4.56 6.40
C ARG A 129 -8.69 6.04 6.75
N ARG A 130 -8.18 6.43 7.92
CA ARG A 130 -8.13 7.85 8.33
C ARG A 130 -7.25 8.71 7.42
N LEU A 131 -6.23 8.11 6.80
CA LEU A 131 -5.39 8.76 5.79
C LEU A 131 -6.05 8.83 4.40
N GLY A 132 -7.25 8.24 4.22
CA GLY A 132 -7.99 8.23 2.96
C GLY A 132 -7.64 7.06 2.03
N ALA A 133 -6.91 6.06 2.51
CA ALA A 133 -6.61 4.86 1.72
C ALA A 133 -7.83 3.93 1.65
N ASP A 134 -8.05 3.30 0.48
CA ASP A 134 -8.99 2.19 0.39
C ASP A 134 -8.34 0.93 0.96
N VAL A 135 -8.96 0.36 2.00
CA VAL A 135 -8.43 -0.84 2.66
C VAL A 135 -9.49 -1.91 2.82
N GLU A 136 -9.09 -3.15 2.57
CA GLU A 136 -9.97 -4.31 2.56
C GLU A 136 -9.35 -5.48 3.34
N VAL A 137 -10.22 -6.37 3.84
CA VAL A 137 -9.81 -7.66 4.41
C VAL A 137 -10.37 -8.76 3.52
N CYS A 138 -9.48 -9.45 2.82
CA CYS A 138 -9.83 -10.52 1.91
C CYS A 138 -9.87 -11.86 2.66
N HIS A 139 -11.06 -12.39 2.89
CA HIS A 139 -11.25 -13.69 3.54
C HIS A 139 -11.27 -14.81 2.50
N VAL A 140 -10.27 -15.70 2.57
CA VAL A 140 -10.17 -16.86 1.67
C VAL A 140 -10.83 -18.07 2.32
N ALA A 141 -11.84 -18.61 1.65
CA ALA A 141 -12.53 -19.84 2.07
C ALA A 141 -11.93 -21.07 1.39
N ALA A 142 -11.73 -22.15 2.15
CA ALA A 142 -11.36 -23.44 1.58
C ALA A 142 -12.56 -24.06 0.87
N VAL A 143 -12.50 -24.15 -0.46
CA VAL A 143 -13.45 -24.91 -1.28
C VAL A 143 -12.76 -26.19 -1.72
N GLY A 144 -13.12 -27.32 -1.12
CA GLY A 144 -12.50 -28.61 -1.44
C GLY A 144 -12.65 -28.96 -2.92
N ALA A 145 -11.56 -29.33 -3.59
CA ALA A 145 -11.62 -29.85 -4.95
C ALA A 145 -12.11 -31.31 -4.92
N ARG A 146 -13.40 -31.56 -5.21
CA ARG A 146 -13.80 -32.90 -5.63
C ARG A 146 -13.28 -33.08 -7.05
N SER A 147 -12.24 -33.88 -7.25
CA SER A 147 -11.93 -34.42 -8.57
C SER A 147 -13.15 -35.22 -9.02
N ARG A 148 -13.90 -34.70 -10.01
CA ARG A 148 -14.85 -35.54 -10.74
C ARG A 148 -14.00 -36.60 -11.45
N GLY A 149 -13.98 -37.81 -10.90
CA GLY A 149 -13.46 -38.97 -11.63
C GLY A 149 -14.30 -39.16 -12.89
N PRO A 150 -13.70 -39.68 -13.99
CA PRO A 150 -14.47 -39.98 -15.19
C PRO A 150 -15.48 -41.09 -14.89
N ASP A 151 -16.73 -40.86 -15.29
CA ASP A 151 -17.83 -41.85 -15.27
C ASP A 151 -17.57 -43.01 -16.26
#